data_AF-A0A948NRQ6-F1
#
_entry.id   AF-A0A948NRQ6-F1
#
_cell.length_a   1.000
_cell.length_b   1.000
_cell.length_c   1.000
_cell.angle_alpha   90.00
_cell.angle_beta   90.00
_cell.angle_gamma   90.00
#
_symmetry.space_group_name_H-M   'P 1'
#
loop_
_entity.id
_entity.type
_entity.pdbx_description
1 polymer ?
#
loop_
_entity_poly.entity_id
_entity_poly.type
_entity_poly.pdbx_seq_one_letter_code
_entity_poly.pdbx_strand_id
1 'polypeptide(L)'
;MGSERTIVLKGEPLQFEDLADAAITPGFLIEITATGVKKHATKGGAAAPMFAIENSLEGDEIGTDYDAGDRVQYVHARSGDEILAYLADGEDVTKGSFLCSNGNGYLQKATPASSDFDD
;
A
#
# COMPACT_ATOMS: atom_id res chain seq x y z
N MET A 1 0.85 24.74 -3.18
CA MET A 1 0.77 24.64 -1.70
C MET A 1 0.47 23.20 -1.38
N GLY A 2 1.53 22.39 -1.18
CA GLY A 2 1.38 21.04 -0.67
C GLY A 2 0.91 21.18 0.78
N SER A 3 -0.33 20.78 1.06
CA SER A 3 -0.65 20.37 2.43
C SER A 3 0.30 19.23 2.75
N GLU A 4 0.99 19.27 3.89
CA GLU A 4 1.75 18.13 4.43
C GLU A 4 0.81 16.92 4.42
N ARG A 5 1.04 15.99 3.47
CA ARG A 5 0.26 14.75 3.36
C ARG A 5 1.15 13.68 3.96
N THR A 6 0.62 12.94 4.92
CA THR A 6 1.24 11.73 5.47
C THR A 6 0.46 10.52 5.00
N ILE A 7 1.11 9.36 4.89
CA ILE A 7 0.44 8.12 4.53
C ILE A 7 -0.47 7.61 5.67
N VAL A 8 -0.09 7.79 6.93
CA VAL A 8 -0.89 7.33 8.08
C VAL A 8 -1.77 8.49 8.57
N LEU A 9 -3.04 8.48 8.19
CA LEU A 9 -3.99 9.55 8.55
C LEU A 9 -4.54 9.39 9.97
N LYS A 10 -4.65 8.15 10.45
CA LYS A 10 -5.17 7.82 11.78
C LYS A 10 -4.70 6.44 12.23
N GLY A 11 -4.50 6.31 13.53
CA GLY A 11 -4.17 5.04 14.17
C GLY A 11 -2.69 4.97 14.54
N GLU A 12 -2.26 3.78 14.95
CA GLU A 12 -0.88 3.52 15.39
C GLU A 12 -0.40 2.18 14.81
N PRO A 13 -0.34 2.06 13.47
CA PRO A 13 0.00 0.80 12.83
C PRO A 13 1.42 0.36 13.22
N LEU A 14 1.70 -0.93 13.07
CA LEU A 14 3.04 -1.44 13.36
C LEU A 14 4.00 -1.01 12.24
N GLN A 15 5.04 -0.26 12.58
CA GLN A 15 6.03 0.23 11.62
C GLN A 15 7.24 -0.71 11.56
N PHE A 16 7.73 -0.91 10.34
CA PHE A 16 8.85 -1.77 10.01
C PHE A 16 9.73 -1.09 8.95
N GLU A 17 10.90 -1.67 8.71
CA GLU A 17 11.84 -1.24 7.68
C GLU A 17 12.44 -2.46 6.99
N ASP A 18 12.61 -2.40 5.67
CA ASP A 18 13.34 -3.41 4.89
C ASP A 18 13.91 -2.80 3.60
N LEU A 19 14.68 -3.56 2.82
CA LEU A 19 15.24 -3.11 1.55
C LEU A 19 14.17 -3.06 0.44
N ALA A 20 14.22 -2.02 -0.40
CA ALA A 20 13.41 -1.97 -1.62
C ALA A 20 14.01 -2.89 -2.70
N ASP A 21 13.29 -3.91 -3.14
CA ASP A 21 13.69 -4.74 -4.29
C ASP A 21 13.38 -4.08 -5.64
N ALA A 22 12.56 -3.03 -5.62
CA ALA A 22 12.18 -2.22 -6.77
C ALA A 22 11.81 -0.81 -6.28
N ALA A 23 11.63 0.14 -7.19
CA ALA A 23 11.15 1.47 -6.83
C ALA A 23 9.74 1.40 -6.19
N ILE A 24 9.53 2.14 -5.11
CA ILE A 24 8.30 2.16 -4.32
C ILE A 24 7.94 3.61 -3.98
N THR A 25 6.72 4.01 -4.32
CA THR A 25 6.15 5.29 -3.87
C THR A 25 5.45 5.09 -2.51
N PRO A 26 5.64 6.00 -1.54
CA PRO A 26 4.84 6.02 -0.31
C PRO A 26 3.33 5.97 -0.61
N GLY A 27 2.59 5.11 0.10
CA GLY A 27 1.16 4.85 -0.12
C GLY A 27 0.86 3.66 -1.03
N PHE A 28 1.87 3.04 -1.65
CA PHE A 28 1.70 1.76 -2.34
C PHE A 28 1.46 0.61 -1.37
N LEU A 29 0.56 -0.28 -1.76
CA LEU A 29 0.45 -1.62 -1.18
C LEU A 29 1.68 -2.42 -1.57
N ILE A 30 2.34 -3.02 -0.58
CA ILE A 30 3.58 -3.78 -0.76
C ILE A 30 3.42 -5.26 -0.43
N GLU A 31 4.38 -6.06 -0.86
CA GLU A 31 4.56 -7.45 -0.49
C GLU A 31 6.01 -7.71 -0.04
N ILE A 32 6.17 -8.63 0.91
CA ILE A 32 7.48 -9.11 1.35
C ILE A 32 8.01 -10.10 0.32
N THR A 33 9.29 -10.00 0.00
CA THR A 33 10.02 -10.89 -0.89
C THR A 33 11.03 -11.73 -0.08
N ALA A 34 11.91 -12.45 -0.78
CA ALA A 34 13.00 -13.16 -0.11
C ALA A 34 14.12 -12.24 0.39
N THR A 35 14.21 -11.01 -0.13
CA THR A 35 15.34 -10.09 0.09
C THR A 35 14.94 -8.72 0.63
N GLY A 36 13.65 -8.41 0.64
CA GLY A 36 13.12 -7.16 1.18
C GLY A 36 11.62 -7.01 0.88
N VAL A 37 11.26 -5.83 0.35
CA VAL A 37 9.88 -5.50 -0.01
C VAL A 37 9.81 -4.90 -1.42
N LYS A 38 8.66 -5.07 -2.06
CA LYS A 38 8.34 -4.43 -3.34
C LYS A 38 6.85 -4.08 -3.39
N LYS A 39 6.46 -3.24 -4.35
CA LYS A 39 5.04 -3.04 -4.66
C LYS A 39 4.34 -4.36 -4.96
N HIS A 40 3.14 -4.55 -4.42
CA HIS A 40 2.39 -5.79 -4.60
C HIS A 40 2.03 -5.98 -6.08
N ALA A 41 2.47 -7.10 -6.67
CA ALA A 41 2.47 -7.32 -8.11
C ALA A 41 1.34 -8.22 -8.64
N THR A 42 0.46 -8.74 -7.78
CA THR A 42 -0.60 -9.67 -8.18
C THR A 42 -1.99 -9.02 -8.08
N LYS A 43 -2.66 -8.81 -9.22
CA LYS A 43 -4.02 -8.26 -9.27
C LYS A 43 -5.00 -9.18 -8.54
N GLY A 44 -5.72 -8.66 -7.55
CA GLY A 44 -6.66 -9.43 -6.73
C GLY A 44 -6.02 -10.56 -5.91
N GLY A 45 -4.68 -10.60 -5.84
CA GLY A 45 -3.95 -11.59 -5.06
C GLY A 45 -4.09 -11.38 -3.56
N ALA A 46 -3.75 -12.41 -2.78
CA ALA A 46 -3.71 -12.31 -1.33
C ALA A 46 -2.61 -11.33 -0.91
N ALA A 47 -3.01 -10.27 -0.18
CA ALA A 47 -2.11 -9.26 0.33
C ALA A 47 -2.36 -9.04 1.83
N ALA A 48 -1.29 -8.86 2.59
CA ALA A 48 -1.40 -8.22 3.91
C ALA A 48 -1.54 -6.70 3.69
N PRO A 49 -2.26 -5.97 4.58
CA PRO A 49 -2.45 -4.52 4.47
C PRO A 49 -1.16 -3.77 4.88
N MET A 50 -0.10 -3.97 4.11
CA MET A 50 1.20 -3.33 4.30
C MET A 50 1.36 -2.20 3.29
N PHE A 51 1.69 -1.00 3.77
CA PHE A 51 1.82 0.18 2.94
C PHE A 51 3.14 0.89 3.20
N ALA A 52 3.84 1.27 2.14
CA ALA A 52 5.03 2.12 2.25
C ALA A 52 4.65 3.50 2.81
N ILE A 53 5.49 4.09 3.65
CA ILE A 53 5.29 5.42 4.21
C ILE A 53 6.45 6.35 3.82
N GLU A 54 6.25 7.66 3.92
CA GLU A 54 7.26 8.66 3.61
C GLU A 54 8.53 8.51 4.47
N ASN A 55 9.70 8.80 3.89
CA ASN A 55 10.97 8.81 4.64
C ASN A 55 11.14 10.13 5.41
N SER A 56 10.29 10.32 6.41
CA SER A 56 10.29 11.54 7.23
C SER A 56 11.62 11.77 7.98
N LEU A 57 12.45 10.74 8.15
CA LEU A 57 13.78 10.85 8.76
C LEU A 57 14.79 11.60 7.89
N GLU A 58 14.62 11.53 6.56
CA GLU A 58 15.45 12.25 5.59
C GLU A 58 14.79 13.53 5.09
N GLY A 59 13.57 13.81 5.56
CA GLY A 59 12.78 15.00 5.17
C GLY A 59 12.01 14.81 3.86
N ASP A 60 11.85 13.58 3.40
CA ASP A 60 11.09 13.26 2.20
C ASP A 60 9.58 13.33 2.43
N GLU A 61 8.87 13.63 1.34
CA GLU A 61 7.41 13.70 1.31
C GLU A 61 6.81 12.47 0.62
N ILE A 62 5.48 12.33 0.67
CA ILE A 62 4.77 11.19 0.07
C ILE A 62 4.93 11.04 -1.46
N GLY A 63 5.46 12.06 -2.13
CA GLY A 63 5.73 12.06 -3.57
C GLY A 63 7.17 11.71 -3.93
N THR A 64 8.05 11.51 -2.94
CA THR A 64 9.42 11.04 -3.16
C THR A 64 9.42 9.52 -3.15
N ASP A 65 9.86 8.93 -4.27
CA ASP A 65 10.00 7.48 -4.39
C ASP A 65 11.24 6.99 -3.66
N TYR A 66 11.14 5.80 -3.08
CA TYR A 66 12.31 4.99 -2.73
C TYR A 66 12.83 4.32 -3.98
N ASP A 67 14.14 4.37 -4.19
CA ASP A 67 14.83 3.62 -5.24
C ASP A 67 15.12 2.17 -4.80
N ALA A 68 15.40 1.31 -5.78
CA ALA A 68 15.81 -0.06 -5.48
C ALA A 68 17.13 -0.08 -4.68
N GLY A 69 17.14 -0.78 -3.55
CA GLY A 69 18.25 -0.85 -2.60
C GLY A 69 18.12 0.11 -1.42
N ASP A 70 17.17 1.04 -1.45
CA ASP A 70 16.92 1.94 -0.32
C ASP A 70 16.26 1.21 0.86
N ARG A 71 16.40 1.79 2.05
CA ARG A 71 15.66 1.35 3.24
C ARG A 71 14.28 1.96 3.22
N VAL A 72 13.28 1.13 2.95
CA VAL A 72 11.88 1.53 2.88
C VAL A 72 11.26 1.38 4.25
N GLN A 73 10.67 2.47 4.75
CA GLN A 73 9.79 2.40 5.90
C GLN A 73 8.38 2.04 5.43
N TYR A 74 7.75 1.11 6.13
CA TYR A 74 6.38 0.69 5.84
C TYR A 74 5.63 0.35 7.12
N VAL A 75 4.30 0.32 7.01
CA VAL A 75 3.42 0.00 8.12
C VAL A 75 2.57 -1.22 7.80
N HIS A 76 2.34 -2.06 8.79
CA HIS A 76 1.30 -3.08 8.77
C HIS A 76 0.05 -2.48 9.41
N ALA A 77 -0.90 -2.07 8.57
CA ALA A 77 -2.14 -1.44 9.01
C ALA A 77 -3.04 -2.47 9.73
N ARG A 78 -3.59 -2.05 10.86
CA ARG A 78 -4.49 -2.85 11.69
C ARG A 78 -5.92 -2.36 11.49
N SER A 79 -6.88 -3.19 11.91
CA SER A 79 -8.28 -2.79 11.91
C SER A 79 -8.48 -1.49 12.69
N GLY A 80 -9.03 -0.46 12.02
CA GLY A 80 -9.28 0.86 12.60
C GLY A 80 -8.29 1.94 12.19
N ASP A 81 -7.15 1.58 11.58
CA ASP A 81 -6.21 2.54 11.02
C ASP A 81 -6.76 3.12 9.69
N GLU A 82 -6.44 4.38 9.39
CA GLU A 82 -6.81 5.05 8.14
C GLU A 82 -5.53 5.39 7.36
N ILE A 83 -5.41 4.86 6.14
CA ILE A 83 -4.24 4.98 5.28
C ILE A 83 -4.59 5.75 4.01
N LEU A 84 -3.78 6.73 3.65
CA LEU A 84 -3.81 7.39 2.35
C LEU A 84 -3.09 6.49 1.33
N ALA A 85 -3.86 5.79 0.50
CA ALA A 85 -3.34 4.92 -0.56
C ALA A 85 -3.81 5.39 -1.95
N TYR A 86 -3.13 4.93 -2.99
CA TYR A 86 -3.49 5.28 -4.37
C TYR A 86 -4.47 4.29 -4.98
N LEU A 87 -5.48 4.81 -5.65
CA LEU A 87 -6.37 4.03 -6.52
C LEU A 87 -5.77 3.93 -7.93
N ALA A 88 -6.03 2.82 -8.61
CA ALA A 88 -5.70 2.70 -10.03
C ALA A 88 -6.45 3.76 -10.86
N ASP A 89 -5.87 4.15 -11.99
CA ASP A 89 -6.51 5.13 -12.86
C ASP A 89 -7.87 4.63 -13.36
N GLY A 90 -8.88 5.51 -13.34
CA GLY A 90 -10.26 5.18 -13.70
C GLY A 90 -11.03 4.34 -12.68
N GLU A 91 -10.48 4.01 -11.52
CA GLU A 91 -11.23 3.30 -10.46
C GLU A 91 -12.27 4.21 -9.81
N ASP A 92 -13.53 3.76 -9.81
CA ASP A 92 -14.64 4.42 -9.11
C ASP A 92 -15.04 3.61 -7.87
N VAL A 93 -14.74 4.17 -6.70
CA VAL A 93 -15.00 3.54 -5.40
C VAL A 93 -15.86 4.44 -4.54
N THR A 94 -16.82 3.83 -3.85
CA THR A 94 -17.65 4.50 -2.85
C THR A 94 -17.22 4.08 -1.44
N LYS A 95 -17.54 4.91 -0.44
CA LYS A 95 -17.29 4.56 0.97
C LYS A 95 -17.92 3.20 1.30
N GLY A 96 -17.14 2.32 1.94
CA GLY A 96 -17.55 0.94 2.24
C GLY A 96 -17.28 -0.07 1.13
N SER A 97 -16.78 0.36 -0.04
CA SER A 97 -16.28 -0.58 -1.05
C SER A 97 -15.07 -1.33 -0.49
N PHE A 98 -15.08 -2.66 -0.62
CA PHE A 98 -13.89 -3.46 -0.39
C PHE A 98 -12.90 -3.21 -1.53
N LEU A 99 -11.61 -3.15 -1.19
CA LEU A 99 -10.53 -2.92 -2.13
C LEU A 99 -9.59 -4.12 -2.16
N CYS A 100 -8.92 -4.32 -3.29
CA CYS A 100 -7.84 -5.30 -3.44
C CYS A 100 -6.70 -4.70 -4.27
N SER A 101 -5.57 -5.40 -4.34
CA SER A 101 -4.44 -4.97 -5.18
C SER A 101 -4.84 -4.91 -6.66
N ASN A 102 -4.38 -3.87 -7.38
CA ASN A 102 -4.45 -3.82 -8.83
C ASN A 102 -3.28 -4.56 -9.52
N GLY A 103 -2.29 -5.05 -8.76
CA GLY A 103 -1.08 -5.71 -9.27
C GLY A 103 0.08 -4.77 -9.58
N ASN A 104 0.04 -3.52 -9.13
CA ASN A 104 1.14 -2.56 -9.31
C ASN A 104 1.26 -1.58 -8.13
N GLY A 105 0.94 -2.04 -6.90
CA GLY A 105 0.94 -1.22 -5.69
C GLY A 105 -0.27 -0.32 -5.50
N TYR A 106 -1.11 -0.10 -6.52
CA TYR A 106 -2.37 0.62 -6.36
C TYR A 106 -3.48 -0.32 -5.87
N LEU A 107 -4.54 0.30 -5.35
CA LEU A 107 -5.78 -0.38 -4.99
C LEU A 107 -6.82 -0.23 -6.10
N GLN A 108 -7.72 -1.21 -6.19
CA GLN A 108 -8.89 -1.22 -7.06
C GLN A 108 -10.08 -1.79 -6.28
N LYS A 109 -11.28 -1.65 -6.82
CA LYS A 109 -12.47 -2.26 -6.22
C LYS A 109 -12.37 -3.78 -6.22
N ALA A 110 -12.60 -4.41 -5.07
CA ALA A 110 -12.69 -5.86 -4.98
C ALA A 110 -13.99 -6.35 -5.62
N THR A 111 -13.90 -7.41 -6.41
CA THR A 111 -15.06 -8.14 -6.90
C THR A 111 -15.29 -9.34 -5.97
N PRO A 112 -16.51 -9.54 -5.44
CA PRO A 112 -16.78 -10.71 -4.62
C PRO A 112 -16.53 -11.98 -5.42
N ALA A 113 -15.96 -13.00 -4.76
CA ALA A 113 -15.87 -14.32 -5.37
C ALA A 113 -17.29 -14.87 -5.62
N SER A 114 -17.50 -15.51 -6.77
CA SER A 114 -18.73 -16.28 -7.00
C SER A 114 -18.81 -17.35 -5.91
N SER A 115 -19.90 -17.37 -5.16
CA SER A 115 -20.17 -18.42 -4.21
C SER A 115 -20.75 -19.60 -4.99
N ASP A 116 -19.88 -20.40 -5.62
CA ASP A 116 -20.27 -21.63 -6.32
C ASP A 116 -20.60 -22.73 -5.29
N PHE A 117 -21.55 -22.46 -4.39
CA PHE A 117 -22.19 -23.48 -3.57
C PHE A 117 -23.20 -24.22 -4.47
N ASP A 118 -22.69 -25.00 -5.41
CA ASP A 118 -23.48 -26.00 -6.14
C ASP A 118 -23.57 -27.24 -5.22
N ASP A 119 -24.67 -27.33 -4.46
CA ASP A 119 -25.11 -28.53 -3.74
C ASP A 119 -26.22 -29.22 -4.53
#